data_AF-A0A3C0ZVI6-F1
#
_entry.id   AF-A0A3C0ZVI6-F1
#
_cell.length_a   1.000
_cell.length_b   1.000
_cell.length_c   1.000
_cell.angle_alpha   90.00
_cell.angle_beta   90.00
_cell.angle_gamma   90.00
#
_symmetry.space_group_name_H-M   'P 1'
#
loop_
_entity.id
_entity.type
_entity.pdbx_description
1 polymer ?
#
loop_
_entity_poly.entity_id
_entity_poly.type
_entity_poly.pdbx_seq_one_letter_code
_entity_poly.pdbx_strand_id
1 'polypeptide(L)'
;MINFAEVAETNAMIDRENLDVRTITMGISLLDCADSDLTRFREKIYEKITMSARNLVKTGEEITKEYGIPIVNKRISITPIAIAGGGACRCSDDYVTVAKTLDRAAKEVGVNFLGGYSALVSKGMTQADRMLIESIPDALSQTDVVCSSVNVGSTRT
;
A
#
# COMPACT_ATOMS: atom_id res chain seq x y z
N MET A 1 1.70 -27.29 -4.65
CA MET A 1 0.70 -26.97 -5.69
C MET A 1 -0.63 -27.42 -5.12
N ILE A 2 -1.62 -26.53 -5.08
CA ILE A 2 -2.89 -26.82 -4.39
C ILE A 2 -3.68 -27.87 -5.18
N ASN A 3 -4.21 -28.90 -4.52
CA ASN A 3 -5.00 -29.97 -5.16
C ASN A 3 -6.48 -29.97 -4.71
N PHE A 4 -7.31 -30.74 -5.40
CA PHE A 4 -8.76 -30.75 -5.14
C PHE A 4 -9.15 -31.24 -3.73
N ALA A 5 -8.36 -32.14 -3.14
CA ALA A 5 -8.62 -32.62 -1.78
C ALA A 5 -8.41 -31.51 -0.75
N GLU A 6 -7.36 -30.68 -0.91
CA GLU A 6 -7.10 -29.53 -0.04
C GLU A 6 -8.21 -28.46 -0.17
N VAL A 7 -8.74 -28.25 -1.38
CA VAL A 7 -9.89 -27.35 -1.60
C VAL A 7 -11.14 -27.88 -0.91
N ALA A 8 -11.42 -29.19 -1.02
CA ALA A 8 -12.57 -29.81 -0.37
C ALA A 8 -12.46 -29.77 1.17
N GLU A 9 -11.26 -29.96 1.71
CA GLU A 9 -10.97 -29.82 3.15
C GLU A 9 -11.20 -28.38 3.61
N THR A 10 -10.71 -27.39 2.86
CA THR A 10 -10.91 -25.97 3.19
C THR A 10 -12.40 -25.60 3.18
N ASN A 11 -13.18 -26.06 2.19
CA ASN A 11 -14.62 -25.84 2.18
C ASN A 11 -15.30 -26.47 3.41
N ALA A 12 -14.89 -27.68 3.81
CA ALA A 12 -15.44 -28.32 5.00
C ALA A 12 -15.08 -27.56 6.30
N MET A 13 -13.93 -26.89 6.36
CA MET A 13 -13.56 -26.02 7.49
C MET A 13 -14.45 -24.77 7.51
N ILE A 14 -14.66 -24.12 6.36
CA ILE A 14 -15.50 -22.93 6.23
C ILE A 14 -16.93 -23.22 6.70
N ASP A 15 -17.48 -24.39 6.36
CA ASP A 15 -18.82 -24.79 6.77
C ASP A 15 -18.95 -25.09 8.28
N ARG A 16 -17.87 -25.55 8.92
CA ARG A 16 -17.89 -26.05 10.31
C ARG A 16 -17.34 -25.06 11.32
N GLU A 17 -16.56 -24.08 10.88
CA GLU A 17 -15.85 -23.11 11.73
C GLU A 17 -16.24 -21.67 11.38
N ASN A 18 -16.21 -20.78 12.37
CA ASN A 18 -16.50 -19.35 12.16
C ASN A 18 -15.21 -18.60 11.81
N LEU A 19 -14.77 -18.73 10.56
CA LEU A 19 -13.55 -18.09 10.07
C LEU A 19 -13.80 -16.66 9.59
N ASP A 20 -12.78 -15.80 9.72
CA ASP A 20 -12.75 -14.46 9.12
C ASP A 20 -11.40 -14.16 8.47
N VAL A 21 -11.43 -13.35 7.42
CA VAL A 21 -10.21 -12.83 6.78
C VAL A 21 -9.98 -11.41 7.28
N ARG A 22 -8.97 -11.25 8.13
CA ARG A 22 -8.59 -9.93 8.68
C ARG A 22 -8.30 -8.91 7.59
N THR A 23 -7.59 -9.31 6.53
CA THR A 23 -7.27 -8.42 5.41
C THR A 23 -6.90 -9.18 4.15
N ILE A 24 -7.28 -8.62 3.01
CA ILE A 24 -6.58 -8.85 1.74
C ILE A 24 -5.72 -7.62 1.44
N THR A 25 -4.51 -7.82 0.91
CA THR A 25 -3.60 -6.71 0.56
C THR A 25 -3.07 -6.91 -0.85
N MET A 26 -3.21 -5.90 -1.70
CA MET A 26 -2.58 -5.86 -3.01
C MET A 26 -1.23 -5.14 -2.93
N GLY A 27 -0.16 -5.83 -3.32
CA GLY A 27 1.16 -5.25 -3.48
C GLY A 27 1.32 -4.60 -4.86
N ILE A 28 1.71 -3.33 -4.91
CA ILE A 28 1.92 -2.60 -6.18
C ILE A 28 3.34 -2.03 -6.20
N SER A 29 4.15 -2.49 -7.16
CA SER A 29 5.47 -1.89 -7.39
C SER A 29 5.33 -0.51 -8.04
N LEU A 30 6.06 0.49 -7.54
CA LEU A 30 6.09 1.85 -8.10
C LEU A 30 7.45 2.20 -8.73
N LEU A 31 8.35 1.23 -8.91
CA LEU A 31 9.68 1.50 -9.46
C LEU A 31 9.64 2.03 -10.91
N ASP A 32 8.67 1.58 -11.70
CA ASP A 32 8.38 2.08 -13.05
C ASP A 32 7.64 3.42 -13.06
N CYS A 33 7.12 3.86 -11.92
CA CYS A 33 6.58 5.21 -11.76
C CYS A 33 7.68 6.25 -11.55
N ALA A 34 8.89 5.85 -11.15
CA ALA A 34 9.99 6.77 -10.88
C ALA A 34 10.23 7.73 -12.05
N ASP A 35 10.38 9.01 -11.72
CA ASP A 35 10.59 10.08 -12.68
C ASP A 35 11.45 11.18 -12.02
N SER A 36 12.06 12.05 -12.81
CA SER A 36 12.76 13.24 -12.29
C SER A 36 11.81 14.41 -12.05
N ASP A 37 10.64 14.39 -12.70
CA ASP A 37 9.58 15.39 -12.54
C ASP A 37 8.54 14.93 -11.52
N LEU A 38 8.30 15.76 -10.49
CA LEU A 38 7.36 15.47 -9.41
C LEU A 38 5.91 15.32 -9.90
N THR A 39 5.48 16.13 -10.86
CA THR A 39 4.12 16.07 -11.39
C THR A 39 3.90 14.76 -12.11
N ARG A 40 4.81 14.38 -13.00
CA ARG A 40 4.75 13.11 -13.74
C ARG A 40 4.85 11.90 -12.80
N PHE A 41 5.69 11.97 -11.78
CA PHE A 41 5.79 10.92 -10.76
C PHE A 41 4.43 10.68 -10.08
N ARG A 42 3.76 11.74 -9.61
CA ARG A 42 2.44 11.66 -8.97
C ARG A 42 1.35 11.15 -9.92
N GLU A 43 1.34 11.61 -11.17
CA GLU A 43 0.38 11.14 -12.18
C GLU A 43 0.52 9.63 -12.41
N LYS A 44 1.75 9.14 -12.65
CA LYS A 44 2.01 7.70 -12.84
C LYS A 44 1.60 6.87 -11.62
N ILE A 45 1.85 7.35 -10.40
CA ILE A 45 1.43 6.65 -9.17
C ILE A 45 -0.09 6.55 -9.10
N TYR A 46 -0.78 7.67 -9.32
CA TYR A 46 -2.23 7.74 -9.26
C TYR A 46 -2.86 6.78 -10.28
N GLU A 47 -2.43 6.86 -11.54
CA GLU A 47 -2.90 5.98 -12.61
C GLU A 47 -2.62 4.51 -12.31
N LYS A 48 -1.40 4.20 -11.87
CA LYS A 48 -1.02 2.81 -11.61
C LYS A 48 -1.83 2.18 -10.48
N ILE A 49 -2.01 2.90 -9.38
CA ILE A 49 -2.78 2.41 -8.23
C ILE A 49 -4.25 2.23 -8.61
N THR A 50 -4.85 3.26 -9.21
CA THR A 50 -6.28 3.22 -9.59
C THR A 50 -6.54 2.12 -10.63
N MET A 51 -5.66 1.94 -11.61
CA MET A 51 -5.82 0.90 -12.63
C MET A 51 -5.61 -0.51 -12.09
N SER A 52 -4.60 -0.71 -11.22
CA SER A 52 -4.28 -2.04 -10.69
C SER A 52 -5.31 -2.51 -9.67
N ALA A 53 -5.79 -1.60 -8.81
CA ALA A 53 -6.68 -1.92 -7.70
C ALA A 53 -8.17 -1.65 -7.96
N ARG A 54 -8.57 -1.22 -9.17
CA ARG A 54 -9.96 -0.87 -9.54
C ARG A 54 -11.02 -1.90 -9.13
N ASN A 55 -10.66 -3.19 -9.13
CA ASN A 55 -11.58 -4.29 -8.81
C ASN A 55 -11.35 -4.88 -7.43
N LEU A 56 -10.35 -4.41 -6.66
CA LEU A 56 -9.93 -5.05 -5.41
C LEU A 56 -11.07 -5.14 -4.39
N VAL A 57 -11.80 -4.04 -4.18
CA VAL A 57 -12.92 -4.01 -3.23
C VAL A 57 -14.08 -4.87 -3.72
N LYS A 58 -14.49 -4.67 -4.99
CA LYS A 58 -15.58 -5.43 -5.62
C LYS A 58 -15.33 -6.94 -5.54
N THR A 59 -14.14 -7.39 -5.94
CA THR A 59 -13.78 -8.81 -5.88
C THR A 59 -13.74 -9.33 -4.43
N GLY A 60 -13.28 -8.51 -3.47
CA GLY A 60 -13.35 -8.89 -2.06
C GLY A 60 -14.79 -9.03 -1.54
N GLU A 61 -15.72 -8.20 -1.99
CA GLU A 61 -17.14 -8.31 -1.65
C GLU A 61 -17.81 -9.51 -2.32
N GLU A 62 -17.47 -9.80 -3.57
CA GLU A 62 -17.94 -10.99 -4.30
C GLU A 62 -17.50 -12.28 -3.60
N ILE A 63 -16.22 -12.38 -3.19
CA ILE A 63 -15.70 -13.52 -2.42
C ILE A 63 -16.43 -13.65 -1.08
N THR A 64 -16.67 -12.54 -0.38
CA THR A 64 -17.41 -12.54 0.89
C THR A 64 -18.82 -13.12 0.70
N LYS A 65 -19.49 -12.75 -0.40
CA LYS A 65 -20.84 -13.23 -0.72
C LYS A 65 -20.85 -14.70 -1.15
N GLU A 66 -19.85 -15.14 -1.91
CA GLU A 66 -19.75 -16.50 -2.43
C GLU A 66 -19.47 -17.52 -1.33
N TYR A 67 -18.53 -17.23 -0.43
CA TYR A 67 -18.08 -18.17 0.59
C TYR A 67 -18.64 -17.90 1.99
N GLY A 68 -19.40 -16.82 2.19
CA GLY A 68 -19.96 -16.47 3.50
C GLY A 68 -18.93 -16.03 4.55
N ILE A 69 -17.67 -15.81 4.15
CA ILE A 69 -16.57 -15.42 5.05
C ILE A 69 -16.35 -13.91 4.97
N PRO A 70 -16.42 -13.17 6.08
CA PRO A 70 -16.18 -11.74 6.08
C PRO A 70 -14.71 -11.41 5.79
N ILE A 71 -14.47 -10.55 4.79
CA ILE A 71 -13.18 -9.89 4.59
C ILE A 71 -13.21 -8.50 5.22
N VAL A 72 -12.58 -8.36 6.38
CA VAL A 72 -12.67 -7.14 7.23
C VAL A 72 -12.00 -5.95 6.57
N ASN A 73 -10.80 -6.13 5.99
CA ASN A 73 -10.03 -5.04 5.39
C ASN A 73 -9.57 -5.35 3.96
N LYS A 74 -9.57 -4.33 3.11
CA LYS A 74 -8.96 -4.32 1.79
C LYS A 74 -7.89 -3.23 1.80
N ARG A 75 -6.63 -3.60 1.57
CA ARG A 75 -5.47 -2.72 1.71
C ARG A 75 -4.59 -2.73 0.47
N ILE A 76 -3.79 -1.68 0.33
CA ILE A 76 -2.72 -1.62 -0.65
C ILE A 76 -1.40 -1.43 0.08
N SER A 77 -0.36 -2.12 -0.40
CA SER A 77 1.02 -1.84 0.00
C SER A 77 1.85 -1.51 -1.23
N ILE A 78 2.62 -0.44 -1.18
CA ILE A 78 3.45 0.02 -2.29
C ILE A 78 4.95 -0.09 -2.01
N THR A 79 5.77 0.08 -3.05
CA THR A 79 7.21 0.32 -2.89
C THR A 79 7.45 1.51 -1.95
N PRO A 80 8.42 1.45 -1.01
CA PRO A 80 8.75 2.57 -0.14
C PRO A 80 8.96 3.87 -0.92
N ILE A 81 8.19 4.91 -0.56
CA ILE A 81 8.23 6.20 -1.28
C ILE A 81 9.60 6.86 -1.22
N ALA A 82 10.40 6.65 -0.17
CA ALA A 82 11.79 7.14 -0.15
C ALA A 82 12.62 6.59 -1.33
N ILE A 83 12.34 5.36 -1.77
CA ILE A 83 13.02 4.71 -2.90
C ILE A 83 12.45 5.22 -4.23
N ALA A 84 11.13 5.14 -4.41
CA ALA A 84 10.49 5.49 -5.67
C ALA A 84 10.55 7.01 -5.96
N GLY A 85 10.48 7.84 -4.92
CA GLY A 85 10.41 9.30 -5.01
C GLY A 85 11.77 10.00 -4.99
N GLY A 86 12.87 9.30 -4.73
CA GLY A 86 14.20 9.91 -4.59
C GLY A 86 14.72 10.64 -5.83
N GLY A 87 14.20 10.31 -7.02
CA GLY A 87 14.50 11.02 -8.26
C GLY A 87 13.71 12.32 -8.46
N ALA A 88 12.50 12.38 -7.89
CA ALA A 88 11.51 13.43 -8.15
C ALA A 88 11.46 14.49 -7.03
N CYS A 89 11.53 14.06 -5.77
CA CYS A 89 11.35 14.94 -4.62
C CYS A 89 12.66 15.66 -4.28
N ARG A 90 12.57 16.95 -4.01
CA ARG A 90 13.68 17.86 -3.68
C ARG A 90 13.57 18.48 -2.30
N CYS A 91 12.40 18.42 -1.66
CA CYS A 91 12.17 18.81 -0.28
C CYS A 91 11.11 17.93 0.41
N SER A 92 10.92 18.11 1.72
CA SER A 92 9.87 17.44 2.50
C SER A 92 8.47 17.70 1.96
N ASP A 93 8.19 18.93 1.52
CA ASP A 93 6.86 19.33 1.03
C ASP A 93 6.46 18.56 -0.23
N ASP A 94 7.43 18.20 -1.07
CA ASP A 94 7.19 17.36 -2.26
C ASP A 94 6.62 16.00 -1.84
N TYR A 95 7.20 15.39 -0.79
CA TYR A 95 6.71 14.13 -0.23
C TYR A 95 5.32 14.27 0.41
N VAL A 96 4.95 15.43 0.95
CA VAL A 96 3.57 15.69 1.40
C VAL A 96 2.61 15.68 0.20
N THR A 97 2.99 16.24 -0.94
CA THR A 97 2.15 16.17 -2.15
C THR A 97 2.01 14.75 -2.70
N VAL A 98 3.05 13.91 -2.54
CA VAL A 98 2.98 12.48 -2.87
C VAL A 98 2.00 11.78 -1.93
N ALA A 99 2.05 12.03 -0.62
CA ALA A 99 1.11 11.46 0.34
C ALA A 99 -0.35 11.78 -0.02
N LYS A 100 -0.65 13.05 -0.36
CA LYS A 100 -1.98 13.46 -0.84
C LYS A 100 -2.42 12.72 -2.11
N THR A 101 -1.48 12.44 -3.01
CA THR A 101 -1.75 11.69 -4.24
C THR A 101 -2.10 10.23 -3.93
N LEU A 102 -1.37 9.60 -3.00
CA LEU A 102 -1.65 8.24 -2.53
C LEU A 102 -3.01 8.16 -1.84
N ASP A 103 -3.32 9.12 -0.98
CA ASP A 103 -4.60 9.22 -0.27
C ASP A 103 -5.77 9.33 -1.25
N ARG A 104 -5.63 10.21 -2.26
CA ARG A 104 -6.63 10.35 -3.33
C ARG A 104 -6.81 9.04 -4.11
N ALA A 105 -5.72 8.37 -4.49
CA ALA A 105 -5.78 7.11 -5.22
C ALA A 105 -6.44 5.99 -4.39
N ALA A 106 -6.12 5.91 -3.10
CA ALA A 106 -6.68 4.94 -2.17
C ALA A 106 -8.19 5.15 -1.94
N LYS A 107 -8.62 6.41 -1.80
CA LYS A 107 -10.04 6.78 -1.70
C LYS A 107 -10.81 6.45 -2.97
N GLU A 108 -10.23 6.70 -4.14
CA GLU A 108 -10.84 6.39 -5.44
C GLU A 108 -11.14 4.89 -5.59
N VAL A 109 -10.21 4.02 -5.18
CA VAL A 109 -10.41 2.56 -5.25
C VAL A 109 -11.16 1.98 -4.05
N GLY A 110 -11.48 2.80 -3.04
CA GLY A 110 -12.28 2.41 -1.87
C GLY A 110 -11.56 1.51 -0.86
N VAL A 111 -10.23 1.53 -0.78
CA VAL A 111 -9.49 0.69 0.19
C VAL A 111 -9.45 1.34 1.57
N ASN A 112 -9.32 0.52 2.61
CA ASN A 112 -9.27 1.00 4.00
C ASN A 112 -7.97 1.74 4.30
N PHE A 113 -6.84 1.20 3.84
CA PHE A 113 -5.52 1.75 4.10
C PHE A 113 -4.56 1.51 2.93
N LEU A 114 -3.67 2.48 2.72
CA LEU A 114 -2.54 2.37 1.81
C LEU A 114 -1.23 2.55 2.59
N GLY A 115 -0.46 1.47 2.70
CA GLY A 115 0.86 1.47 3.32
C GLY A 115 1.99 1.58 2.30
N GLY A 116 3.14 2.09 2.74
CA GLY A 116 4.34 2.20 1.91
C GLY A 116 4.85 3.64 1.75
N TYR A 117 4.23 4.60 2.44
CA TYR A 117 4.85 5.89 2.71
C TYR A 117 6.00 5.72 3.71
N SER A 118 7.07 5.09 3.24
CA SER A 118 8.05 4.43 4.09
C SER A 118 9.49 4.71 3.67
N ALA A 119 10.40 4.60 4.65
CA ALA A 119 11.84 4.69 4.50
C ALA A 119 12.53 3.49 5.18
N LEU A 120 13.69 3.10 4.66
CA LEU A 120 14.49 1.98 5.18
C LEU A 120 15.88 2.48 5.55
N VAL A 121 16.08 2.84 6.83
CA VAL A 121 17.29 3.55 7.30
C VAL A 121 18.22 2.69 8.19
N SER A 122 17.92 1.39 8.29
CA SER A 122 18.70 0.43 9.10
C SER A 122 20.20 0.36 8.82
N LYS A 123 20.69 0.82 7.65
CA LYS A 123 22.13 0.82 7.29
C LYS A 123 22.68 2.22 6.99
N GLY A 124 21.99 3.25 7.47
CA GLY A 124 22.25 4.63 7.10
C GLY A 124 21.07 5.24 6.36
N MET A 125 21.05 6.57 6.34
CA MET A 125 19.95 7.37 5.84
C MET A 125 20.41 8.17 4.62
N THR A 126 19.73 8.01 3.50
CA THR A 126 19.94 8.87 2.33
C THR A 126 19.23 10.21 2.50
N GLN A 127 19.53 11.17 1.62
CA GLN A 127 18.81 12.46 1.63
C GLN A 127 17.30 12.27 1.39
N ALA A 128 16.93 11.33 0.51
CA ALA A 128 15.54 10.99 0.22
C ALA A 128 14.83 10.40 1.44
N ASP A 129 15.51 9.50 2.18
CA ASP A 129 14.97 8.95 3.43
C ASP A 129 14.72 10.06 4.46
N ARG A 130 15.68 10.98 4.63
CA ARG A 130 15.57 12.10 5.57
C ARG A 130 14.38 13.00 5.23
N MET A 131 14.27 13.43 3.98
CA MET A 131 13.19 14.30 3.52
C MET A 131 11.81 13.63 3.68
N LEU A 132 11.70 12.32 3.40
CA LEU A 132 10.47 11.57 3.66
C LEU A 132 10.16 11.53 5.16
N ILE A 133 11.13 11.20 6.02
CA ILE A 133 10.91 11.13 7.48
C ILE A 133 10.45 12.48 8.03
N GLU A 134 11.10 13.57 7.62
CA GLU A 134 10.75 14.95 8.02
C GLU A 134 9.33 15.34 7.57
N SER A 135 8.84 14.79 6.45
CA SER A 135 7.50 15.05 5.92
C SER A 135 6.37 14.25 6.59
N ILE A 136 6.67 13.22 7.40
CA ILE A 136 5.65 12.33 8.00
C ILE A 136 4.59 13.09 8.82
N PRO A 137 4.93 14.05 9.71
CA PRO A 137 3.94 14.75 10.52
C PRO A 137 2.91 15.51 9.67
N ASP A 138 3.38 16.20 8.63
CA ASP A 138 2.53 16.97 7.73
C ASP A 138 1.73 16.08 6.79
N ALA A 139 2.33 15.00 6.29
CA ALA A 139 1.65 14.03 5.45
C ALA A 139 0.49 13.34 6.19
N LEU A 140 0.73 12.84 7.41
CA LEU A 140 -0.29 12.10 8.18
C LEU A 140 -1.35 13.01 8.82
N SER A 141 -1.09 14.31 8.99
CA SER A 141 -2.12 15.27 9.41
C SER A 141 -3.03 15.72 8.26
N GLN A 142 -2.62 15.49 7.00
CA GLN A 142 -3.32 15.94 5.80
C GLN A 142 -3.85 14.78 4.93
N THR A 143 -3.78 13.54 5.44
CA THR A 143 -4.26 12.34 4.76
C THR A 143 -5.00 11.45 5.76
N ASP A 144 -5.95 10.64 5.29
CA ASP A 144 -6.83 9.84 6.14
C ASP A 144 -6.50 8.35 6.09
N VAL A 145 -6.11 7.84 4.92
CA VAL A 145 -5.95 6.40 4.67
C VAL A 145 -4.50 5.98 4.44
N VAL A 146 -3.59 6.93 4.31
CA VAL A 146 -2.16 6.65 4.12
C VAL A 146 -1.52 6.24 5.44
N CYS A 147 -0.74 5.17 5.42
CA CYS A 147 0.04 4.71 6.55
C CYS A 147 1.54 4.85 6.25
N SER A 148 2.27 5.37 7.24
CA SER A 148 3.73 5.50 7.19
C SER A 148 4.43 4.46 8.06
N SER A 149 5.63 4.06 7.66
CA SER A 149 6.53 3.24 8.48
C SER A 149 8.00 3.54 8.19
N VAL A 150 8.84 3.46 9.21
CA VAL A 150 10.29 3.68 9.08
C VAL A 150 11.00 2.48 9.69
N ASN A 151 11.80 1.78 8.89
CA ASN A 151 12.62 0.68 9.39
C ASN A 151 13.98 1.21 9.89
N VAL A 152 14.17 1.22 11.20
CA VAL A 152 15.36 1.81 11.86
C VAL A 152 16.45 0.80 12.24
N GLY A 153 16.19 -0.51 12.12
CA GLY A 153 17.17 -1.53 12.51
C GLY A 153 16.84 -2.91 11.95
N SER A 154 17.82 -3.82 12.00
CA SER A 154 17.58 -5.23 11.69
C SER A 154 18.58 -6.10 12.43
N THR A 155 18.19 -7.29 12.88
CA THR A 155 19.10 -8.25 13.54
C THR A 155 20.31 -8.63 12.69
N ARG A 156 20.21 -8.46 11.37
CA ARG A 156 21.29 -8.78 10.42
C ARG A 156 22.33 -7.66 10.29
N THR A 157 22.02 -6.43 10.72
CA THR A 157 22.79 -5.21 10.39
C THR A 157 23.21 -4.45 11.62
#